data_AF-A0A8C8ITR6-F1
#
_entry.id   AF-A0A8C8ITR6-F1
#
_cell.length_a   1.000
_cell.length_b   1.000
_cell.length_c   1.000
_cell.angle_alpha   90.00
_cell.angle_beta   90.00
_cell.angle_gamma   90.00
#
_symmetry.space_group_name_H-M   'P 1'
#
loop_
_entity.id
_entity.type
_entity.pdbx_description
1 polymer ?
#
loop_
_entity_poly.entity_id
_entity_poly.type
_entity_poly.pdbx_seq_one_letter_code
_entity_poly.pdbx_strand_id
1 'polypeptide(L)'
;MKLEWEETLTYGIVLHSSVTIAGVSMVLSNQQGNCVYDPKRIKVMQVMKVKENNISRHRHLQSGVSPEDSHVYVMYHGTSKQIAVDIQRNGFKPSKDGMLGAGVYLSRDIRKAIKYPIGADDSDRMVLKVKVDVGKVKIIDVQGHDRQYDWHTYGYDTAWVPPGVGMVPSNQQENCVYDPKRIKVMALLKVAILKKLNPSLEVES
;
A
#
# COMPACT_ATOMS: atom_id res chain seq x y z
N MET A 1 16.64 11.41 -32.97
CA MET A 1 15.30 11.00 -33.44
C MET A 1 14.38 10.97 -32.23
N LYS A 2 13.53 11.99 -32.09
CA LYS A 2 12.52 12.10 -31.02
C LYS A 2 11.35 11.20 -31.38
N LEU A 3 10.86 10.44 -30.40
CA LEU A 3 9.50 9.91 -30.42
C LEU A 3 8.77 10.54 -29.25
N GLU A 4 7.94 11.53 -29.57
CA GLU A 4 6.93 12.09 -28.70
C GLU A 4 5.71 11.16 -28.75
N TRP A 5 5.14 10.86 -27.58
CA TRP A 5 3.75 10.40 -27.47
C TRP A 5 3.09 11.22 -26.36
N GLU A 6 2.19 12.11 -26.77
CA GLU A 6 1.15 12.67 -25.91
C GLU A 6 -0.01 11.67 -25.85
N GLU A 7 -0.40 11.23 -24.65
CA GLU A 7 -1.76 10.73 -24.41
C GLU A 7 -2.34 11.40 -23.16
N THR A 8 -3.20 12.37 -23.43
CA THR A 8 -4.22 12.91 -22.53
C THR A 8 -5.18 11.82 -22.07
N LEU A 9 -5.24 11.56 -20.76
CA LEU A 9 -6.40 10.92 -20.14
C LEU A 9 -7.10 11.91 -19.20
N THR A 10 -7.95 12.74 -19.79
CA THR A 10 -9.13 13.30 -19.13
C THR A 10 -10.11 12.16 -18.87
N TYR A 11 -10.27 11.72 -17.62
CA TYR A 11 -11.48 11.01 -17.22
C TYR A 11 -12.50 12.02 -16.72
N GLY A 12 -13.58 12.11 -17.48
CA GLY A 12 -14.61 13.14 -17.42
C GLY A 12 -15.43 13.14 -16.14
N ILE A 13 -15.86 14.36 -15.81
CA ILE A 13 -17.03 14.61 -14.99
C ILE A 13 -18.24 14.27 -15.87
N VAL A 14 -18.96 13.20 -15.54
CA VAL A 14 -20.31 13.00 -16.11
C VAL A 14 -21.25 13.94 -15.35
N LEU A 15 -21.45 15.13 -15.90
CA LEU A 15 -22.61 15.95 -15.55
C LEU A 15 -23.83 15.30 -16.21
N HIS A 16 -24.66 14.61 -15.42
CA HIS A 16 -26.02 14.33 -15.86
C HIS A 16 -26.78 15.66 -15.83
N SER A 17 -26.82 16.36 -16.96
CA SER A 17 -27.88 17.32 -17.25
C SER A 17 -29.14 16.51 -17.56
N SER A 18 -30.17 16.74 -16.75
CA SER A 18 -31.52 16.23 -16.95
C SER A 18 -32.06 16.67 -18.31
N VAL A 19 -32.42 15.70 -19.15
CA VAL A 19 -33.26 15.92 -20.31
C VAL A 19 -34.66 15.41 -19.95
N THR A 20 -35.61 16.34 -19.87
CA THR A 20 -37.03 16.01 -19.79
C THR A 20 -37.49 15.62 -21.19
N ILE A 21 -37.77 14.33 -21.41
CA ILE A 21 -38.63 13.89 -22.51
C ILE A 21 -39.86 13.27 -21.87
N ALA A 22 -41.02 13.81 -22.25
CA ALA A 22 -42.32 13.35 -21.80
C ALA A 22 -42.55 11.89 -22.22
N GLY A 23 -42.95 11.06 -21.26
CA GLY A 23 -43.56 9.75 -21.49
C GLY A 23 -42.58 8.64 -21.87
N VAL A 24 -42.14 7.85 -20.88
CA VAL A 24 -42.25 6.38 -20.78
C VAL A 24 -41.51 5.96 -19.49
N SER A 25 -42.19 5.17 -18.66
CA SER A 25 -41.72 4.63 -17.38
C SER A 25 -40.62 3.57 -17.59
N MET A 26 -39.52 3.67 -16.84
CA MET A 26 -38.67 2.52 -16.54
C MET A 26 -38.31 2.52 -15.05
N VAL A 27 -38.86 1.53 -14.35
CA VAL A 27 -38.53 1.20 -12.96
C VAL A 27 -37.21 0.43 -12.97
N LEU A 28 -36.16 0.99 -12.35
CA LEU A 28 -34.97 0.22 -11.99
C LEU A 28 -34.76 0.30 -10.48
N SER A 29 -35.00 -0.86 -9.86
CA SER A 29 -34.69 -1.30 -8.51
C SER A 29 -33.69 -0.43 -7.73
N ASN A 30 -34.16 0.14 -6.63
CA ASN A 30 -33.40 0.97 -5.71
C ASN A 30 -32.78 0.11 -4.61
N GLN A 31 -31.53 -0.34 -4.79
CA GLN A 31 -30.64 -0.70 -3.67
C GLN A 31 -29.25 -0.13 -3.93
N GLN A 32 -29.12 1.20 -3.87
CA GLN A 32 -27.82 1.85 -3.78
C GLN A 32 -27.47 2.03 -2.32
N GLY A 33 -26.47 1.25 -1.89
CA GLY A 33 -25.83 1.39 -0.59
C GLY A 33 -25.35 2.81 -0.37
N ASN A 34 -25.31 3.20 0.90
CA ASN A 34 -24.91 4.51 1.38
C ASN A 34 -23.50 4.91 0.90
N CYS A 35 -23.41 5.50 -0.28
CA CYS A 35 -22.26 6.27 -0.70
C CYS A 35 -22.25 7.56 0.10
N VAL A 36 -21.34 7.69 1.07
CA VAL A 36 -21.06 8.99 1.69
C VAL A 36 -20.41 9.88 0.63
N TYR A 37 -21.23 10.65 -0.09
CA TYR A 37 -20.82 11.61 -1.11
C TYR A 37 -20.70 13.00 -0.46
N ASP A 38 -19.63 13.21 0.31
CA ASP A 38 -19.17 14.55 0.63
C ASP A 38 -17.88 14.85 -0.14
N PRO A 39 -17.96 15.52 -1.31
CA PRO A 39 -16.78 15.88 -2.10
C PRO A 39 -15.83 16.82 -1.36
N LYS A 40 -16.24 17.48 -0.26
CA LYS A 40 -15.34 18.29 0.58
C LYS A 40 -14.39 17.46 1.44
N ARG A 41 -14.63 16.15 1.59
CA ARG A 41 -13.75 15.20 2.32
C ARG A 41 -12.75 14.46 1.45
N ILE A 42 -12.82 14.59 0.11
CA ILE A 42 -11.81 14.02 -0.78
C ILE A 42 -10.67 15.02 -0.92
N LYS A 43 -9.67 14.91 -0.03
CA LYS A 43 -8.40 15.58 -0.24
C LYS A 43 -7.60 14.75 -1.25
N VAL A 44 -7.57 15.18 -2.51
CA VAL A 44 -6.56 14.69 -3.47
C VAL A 44 -5.20 15.09 -2.90
N MET A 45 -4.56 14.17 -2.18
CA MET A 45 -3.32 14.47 -1.46
C MET A 45 -2.19 14.85 -2.43
N GLN A 46 -2.20 14.28 -3.65
CA GLN A 46 -1.35 14.70 -4.76
C GLN A 46 -1.81 14.04 -6.07
N VAL A 47 -2.04 14.81 -7.14
CA VAL A 47 -1.83 14.32 -8.50
C VAL A 47 -0.34 14.48 -8.77
N MET A 48 0.44 13.42 -8.55
CA MET A 48 1.86 13.45 -8.85
C MET A 48 2.05 13.42 -10.36
N LYS A 49 2.44 14.54 -10.97
CA LYS A 49 3.11 14.50 -12.27
C LYS A 49 4.47 13.83 -12.04
N VAL A 50 4.52 12.53 -12.31
CA VAL A 50 5.72 11.72 -12.19
C VAL A 50 6.79 12.32 -13.10
N LYS A 51 7.91 12.74 -12.50
CA LYS A 51 9.16 13.12 -13.18
C LYS A 51 10.27 12.31 -12.53
N GLU A 52 11.24 11.82 -13.28
CA GLU A 52 12.39 11.03 -12.77
C GLU A 52 13.01 11.64 -11.51
N ASN A 53 13.10 12.98 -11.46
CA ASN A 53 13.77 13.73 -10.41
C ASN A 53 13.01 13.77 -9.06
N ASN A 54 11.70 13.49 -9.06
CA ASN A 54 10.87 13.45 -7.84
C ASN A 54 10.65 12.03 -7.32
N ILE A 55 10.78 11.02 -8.19
CA ILE A 55 10.78 9.61 -7.81
C ILE A 55 12.16 9.19 -7.29
N SER A 56 13.24 9.72 -7.86
CA SER A 56 14.63 9.35 -7.57
C SER A 56 15.13 9.69 -6.16
N ARG A 57 14.49 10.60 -5.41
CA ARG A 57 14.93 10.91 -4.03
C ARG A 57 14.70 9.81 -3.02
N HIS A 58 13.76 8.90 -3.26
CA HIS A 58 13.49 7.79 -2.35
C HIS A 58 13.83 6.50 -3.07
N ARG A 59 14.93 5.85 -2.65
CA ARG A 59 15.38 4.60 -3.26
C ARG A 59 14.26 3.57 -3.14
N HIS A 60 13.80 3.06 -4.28
CA HIS A 60 13.07 1.80 -4.30
C HIS A 60 14.12 0.71 -4.17
N LEU A 61 14.37 0.26 -2.93
CA LEU A 61 15.33 -0.80 -2.68
C LEU A 61 14.74 -2.12 -3.18
N GLN A 62 15.49 -2.81 -4.04
CA GLN A 62 15.09 -4.10 -4.58
C GLN A 62 14.82 -5.10 -3.44
N SER A 63 13.86 -6.00 -3.66
CA SER A 63 13.58 -7.09 -2.73
C SER A 63 14.83 -7.95 -2.52
N GLY A 64 15.06 -8.41 -1.30
CA GLY A 64 16.21 -9.23 -0.90
C GLY A 64 17.46 -8.47 -0.50
N VAL A 65 17.59 -7.18 -0.84
CA VAL A 65 18.73 -6.38 -0.41
C VAL A 65 18.54 -5.95 1.04
N SER A 66 19.57 -6.10 1.88
CA SER A 66 19.50 -5.61 3.26
C SER A 66 19.24 -4.10 3.30
N PRO A 67 18.32 -3.61 4.14
CA PRO A 67 18.24 -2.18 4.39
C PRO A 67 19.54 -1.66 5.00
N GLU A 68 19.89 -0.46 4.62
CA GLU A 68 20.90 0.35 5.30
C GLU A 68 20.20 1.15 6.41
N ASP A 69 20.87 1.30 7.55
CA ASP A 69 20.35 2.10 8.66
C ASP A 69 20.12 3.56 8.23
N SER A 70 19.17 4.22 8.90
CA SER A 70 18.81 5.64 8.75
C SER A 70 18.43 6.06 7.32
N HIS A 71 17.99 5.11 6.50
CA HIS A 71 17.53 5.36 5.13
C HIS A 71 16.00 5.44 5.04
N VAL A 72 15.54 6.10 3.97
CA VAL A 72 14.13 6.16 3.62
C VAL A 72 13.84 5.32 2.38
N TYR A 73 12.95 4.34 2.52
CA TYR A 73 12.54 3.45 1.43
C TYR A 73 11.07 3.59 1.09
N VAL A 74 10.73 3.27 -0.16
CA VAL A 74 9.35 3.06 -0.58
C VAL A 74 8.93 1.62 -0.31
N MET A 75 7.83 1.44 0.41
CA MET A 75 7.26 0.14 0.75
C MET A 75 5.74 0.12 0.52
N TYR A 76 5.12 -1.03 0.75
CA TYR A 76 3.72 -1.31 0.50
C TYR A 76 3.08 -2.00 1.71
N HIS A 77 1.84 -1.60 2.02
CA HIS A 77 0.99 -2.24 3.01
C HIS A 77 -0.33 -2.66 2.35
N GLY A 78 -0.59 -3.97 2.28
CA GLY A 78 -1.87 -4.50 1.80
C GLY A 78 -2.89 -4.58 2.92
N THR A 79 -4.10 -4.07 2.69
CA THR A 79 -5.19 -4.08 3.69
C THR A 79 -6.55 -3.91 3.02
N SER A 80 -7.64 -3.94 3.78
CA SER A 80 -8.99 -3.73 3.24
C SER A 80 -9.25 -2.26 2.92
N LYS A 81 -10.22 -1.97 2.05
CA LYS A 81 -10.69 -0.59 1.79
C LYS A 81 -10.95 0.21 3.06
N GLN A 82 -11.69 -0.38 3.99
CA GLN A 82 -12.10 0.30 5.21
C GLN A 82 -10.89 0.70 6.06
N ILE A 83 -9.92 -0.22 6.23
CA ILE A 83 -8.70 0.03 6.99
C ILE A 83 -7.77 1.00 6.26
N ALA A 84 -7.69 0.95 4.93
CA ALA A 84 -6.90 1.91 4.15
C ALA A 84 -7.40 3.35 4.33
N VAL A 85 -8.72 3.55 4.32
CA VAL A 85 -9.34 4.86 4.57
C VAL A 85 -9.11 5.31 6.02
N ASP A 86 -9.19 4.39 6.98
CA ASP A 86 -8.90 4.69 8.39
C ASP A 86 -7.44 5.14 8.58
N ILE A 87 -6.48 4.38 8.03
CA ILE A 87 -5.05 4.72 8.08
C ILE A 87 -4.80 6.08 7.41
N GLN A 88 -5.46 6.38 6.29
CA GLN A 88 -5.30 7.66 5.62
C GLN A 88 -5.74 8.84 6.51
N ARG A 89 -6.77 8.67 7.33
CA ARG A 89 -7.32 9.71 8.20
C ARG A 89 -6.59 9.83 9.53
N ASN A 90 -6.27 8.68 10.13
CA ASN A 90 -5.87 8.58 11.52
C ASN A 90 -4.41 8.14 11.70
N GLY A 91 -3.72 7.80 10.60
CA GLY A 91 -2.39 7.21 10.63
C GLY A 91 -2.43 5.69 10.90
N PHE A 92 -1.26 5.05 10.82
CA PHE A 92 -1.16 3.64 11.15
C PHE A 92 -1.33 3.39 12.65
N LYS A 93 -2.08 2.34 12.98
CA LYS A 93 -2.09 1.76 14.32
C LYS A 93 -1.23 0.49 14.29
N PRO A 94 -0.21 0.37 15.16
CA PRO A 94 0.64 -0.81 15.17
C PRO A 94 -0.17 -2.02 15.64
N SER A 95 0.13 -3.19 15.08
CA SER A 95 -0.32 -4.45 15.63
C SER A 95 0.28 -4.64 17.03
N LYS A 96 -0.44 -5.34 17.90
CA LYS A 96 0.06 -5.71 19.23
C LYS A 96 1.01 -6.93 19.18
N ASP A 97 0.92 -7.71 18.11
CA ASP A 97 1.65 -8.97 17.95
C ASP A 97 1.88 -9.30 16.47
N GLY A 98 2.67 -10.33 16.21
CA GLY A 98 2.98 -10.88 14.90
C GLY A 98 4.32 -11.61 14.94
N MET A 99 4.78 -12.11 13.78
CA MET A 99 6.04 -12.84 13.67
C MET A 99 7.24 -12.07 14.24
N LEU A 100 7.23 -10.73 14.16
CA LEU A 100 8.28 -9.83 14.65
C LEU A 100 7.82 -8.99 15.85
N GLY A 101 6.77 -9.44 16.56
CA GLY A 101 6.15 -8.69 17.64
C GLY A 101 5.34 -7.49 17.17
N ALA A 102 5.18 -6.51 18.07
CA ALA A 102 4.37 -5.32 17.85
C ALA A 102 4.97 -4.36 16.82
N GLY A 103 4.12 -3.80 15.96
CA GLY A 103 4.51 -2.82 14.95
C GLY A 103 3.64 -2.84 13.70
N VAL A 104 4.07 -2.09 12.67
CA VAL A 104 3.42 -2.00 11.37
C VAL A 104 4.19 -2.83 10.35
N TYR A 105 3.52 -3.80 9.75
CA TYR A 105 4.11 -4.73 8.79
C TYR A 105 4.05 -4.21 7.36
N LEU A 106 5.19 -4.23 6.68
CA LEU A 106 5.38 -3.64 5.35
C LEU A 106 6.21 -4.56 4.45
N SER A 107 5.91 -4.53 3.15
CA SER A 107 6.65 -5.26 2.13
C SER A 107 7.32 -4.30 1.15
N ARG A 108 8.51 -4.65 0.66
CA ARG A 108 9.11 -3.96 -0.51
C ARG A 108 8.58 -4.51 -1.83
N ASP A 109 8.03 -5.71 -1.80
CA ASP A 109 7.38 -6.35 -2.94
C ASP A 109 5.88 -6.04 -2.93
N ILE A 110 5.42 -5.35 -3.98
CA ILE A 110 4.01 -5.06 -4.19
C ILE A 110 3.21 -6.33 -4.46
N ARG A 111 3.79 -7.37 -5.09
CA ARG A 111 3.14 -8.65 -5.35
C ARG A 111 2.79 -9.38 -4.05
N LYS A 112 3.60 -9.23 -3.00
CA LYS A 112 3.24 -9.68 -1.65
C LYS A 112 2.06 -8.86 -1.10
N ALA A 113 2.15 -7.53 -1.16
CA ALA A 113 1.15 -6.63 -0.57
C ALA A 113 -0.25 -6.79 -1.18
N ILE A 114 -0.38 -6.95 -2.50
CA ILE A 114 -1.69 -7.11 -3.16
C ILE A 114 -2.46 -8.37 -2.75
N LYS A 115 -1.81 -9.34 -2.10
CA LYS A 115 -2.47 -10.56 -1.61
C LYS A 115 -3.23 -10.33 -0.31
N TYR A 116 -3.00 -9.21 0.39
CA TYR A 116 -3.59 -8.94 1.69
C TYR A 116 -4.83 -8.03 1.61
N PRO A 117 -5.88 -8.31 2.42
CA PRO A 117 -6.00 -9.46 3.31
C PRO A 117 -6.17 -10.78 2.53
N ILE A 118 -5.57 -11.85 3.06
CA ILE A 118 -5.67 -13.18 2.46
C ILE A 118 -7.14 -13.61 2.43
N GLY A 119 -7.57 -14.21 1.32
CA GLY A 119 -8.97 -14.66 1.12
C GLY A 119 -9.98 -13.56 0.78
N ALA A 120 -9.62 -12.27 0.86
CA ALA A 120 -10.49 -11.18 0.41
C ALA A 120 -10.53 -11.07 -1.13
N ASP A 121 -11.64 -10.59 -1.67
CA ASP A 121 -11.73 -10.25 -3.09
C ASP A 121 -10.84 -9.06 -3.45
N ASP A 122 -10.24 -9.09 -4.65
CA ASP A 122 -9.42 -7.98 -5.15
C ASP A 122 -10.19 -6.65 -5.23
N SER A 123 -11.51 -6.74 -5.36
CA SER A 123 -12.39 -5.59 -5.31
C SER A 123 -12.27 -4.88 -3.97
N ASP A 124 -12.06 -5.58 -2.85
CA ASP A 124 -12.00 -5.08 -1.47
C ASP A 124 -10.59 -4.87 -0.93
N ARG A 125 -9.57 -5.29 -1.67
CA ARG A 125 -8.16 -5.05 -1.33
C ARG A 125 -7.68 -3.67 -1.78
N MET A 126 -6.91 -3.05 -0.90
CA MET A 126 -6.18 -1.81 -1.13
C MET A 126 -4.70 -2.02 -0.78
N VAL A 127 -3.83 -1.35 -1.52
CA VAL A 127 -2.42 -1.21 -1.15
C VAL A 127 -2.12 0.25 -0.84
N LEU A 128 -1.56 0.51 0.33
CA LEU A 128 -0.96 1.80 0.66
C LEU A 128 0.50 1.79 0.21
N LYS A 129 0.86 2.70 -0.69
CA LYS A 129 2.26 3.01 -1.01
C LYS A 129 2.76 4.01 0.03
N VAL A 130 3.85 3.68 0.71
CA VAL A 130 4.36 4.47 1.84
C VAL A 130 5.84 4.80 1.68
N LYS A 131 6.28 5.92 2.27
CA LYS A 131 7.69 6.17 2.60
C LYS A 131 7.94 5.76 4.03
N VAL A 132 9.04 5.07 4.27
CA VAL A 132 9.40 4.54 5.58
C VAL A 132 10.80 4.99 5.90
N ASP A 133 10.95 5.78 6.96
CA ASP A 133 12.25 5.97 7.61
C ASP A 133 12.53 4.75 8.48
N VAL A 134 13.47 3.89 8.05
CA VAL A 134 13.70 2.61 8.75
C VAL A 134 14.49 2.77 10.05
N GLY A 135 15.11 3.93 10.29
CA GLY A 135 15.95 4.16 11.46
C GLY A 135 17.02 3.07 11.61
N LYS A 136 17.26 2.60 12.83
CA LYS A 136 18.18 1.49 13.09
C LYS A 136 17.50 0.14 12.83
N VAL A 137 18.08 -0.71 11.99
CA VAL A 137 17.46 -1.98 11.58
C VAL A 137 18.05 -3.18 12.32
N LYS A 138 17.18 -4.05 12.82
CA LYS A 138 17.55 -5.37 13.32
C LYS A 138 17.21 -6.44 12.28
N ILE A 139 18.23 -7.17 11.83
CA ILE A 139 18.03 -8.38 11.00
C ILE A 139 17.56 -9.52 11.90
N ILE A 140 16.47 -10.17 11.51
CA ILE A 140 15.89 -11.36 12.13
C ILE A 140 15.84 -12.46 11.06
N ASP A 141 16.88 -13.29 11.03
CA ASP A 141 17.17 -14.26 9.95
C ASP A 141 16.95 -15.72 10.36
N VAL A 142 16.34 -15.96 11.52
CA VAL A 142 16.03 -17.31 12.00
C VAL A 142 14.82 -17.30 12.93
N GLN A 143 14.03 -18.37 12.88
CA GLN A 143 12.87 -18.54 13.76
C GLN A 143 13.36 -18.77 15.19
N GLY A 144 12.78 -18.05 16.15
CA GLY A 144 13.23 -18.05 17.53
C GLY A 144 14.47 -17.19 17.79
N HIS A 145 14.83 -16.27 16.89
CA HIS A 145 15.93 -15.33 17.13
C HIS A 145 15.72 -14.62 18.49
N ASP A 146 16.79 -14.47 19.27
CA ASP A 146 16.84 -13.80 20.59
C ASP A 146 16.20 -12.41 20.69
N ARG A 147 15.89 -11.78 19.55
CA ARG A 147 15.35 -10.42 19.43
C ARG A 147 14.14 -10.36 18.52
N GLN A 148 13.50 -11.50 18.25
CA GLN A 148 12.39 -11.59 17.30
C GLN A 148 11.20 -10.71 17.72
N TYR A 149 10.93 -10.57 19.02
CA TYR A 149 9.73 -9.88 19.52
C TYR A 149 10.00 -8.56 20.26
N ASP A 150 11.22 -8.33 20.75
CA ASP A 150 11.57 -7.24 21.67
C ASP A 150 12.66 -6.30 21.15
N TRP A 151 13.10 -6.46 19.89
CA TRP A 151 14.12 -5.64 19.23
C TRP A 151 13.95 -4.13 19.46
N HIS A 152 12.71 -3.63 19.50
CA HIS A 152 12.41 -2.22 19.72
C HIS A 152 12.83 -1.71 21.11
N THR A 153 12.83 -2.56 22.13
CA THR A 153 13.29 -2.21 23.48
C THR A 153 14.81 -2.03 23.55
N TYR A 154 15.53 -2.53 22.55
CA TYR A 154 16.98 -2.41 22.40
C TYR A 154 17.38 -1.26 21.46
N GLY A 155 16.46 -0.34 21.17
CA GLY A 155 16.74 0.86 20.38
C GLY A 155 16.80 0.64 18.87
N TYR A 156 16.21 -0.45 18.37
CA TYR A 156 15.97 -0.65 16.94
C TYR A 156 14.60 -0.09 16.55
N ASP A 157 14.52 0.52 15.37
CA ASP A 157 13.30 1.16 14.86
C ASP A 157 12.51 0.25 13.91
N THR A 158 13.23 -0.67 13.24
CA THR A 158 12.67 -1.63 12.30
C THR A 158 13.29 -3.01 12.52
N ALA A 159 12.47 -4.06 12.59
CA ALA A 159 12.93 -5.43 12.35
C ALA A 159 12.74 -5.80 10.87
N TRP A 160 13.74 -6.48 10.29
CA TRP A 160 13.70 -6.93 8.91
C TRP A 160 14.05 -8.41 8.81
N VAL A 161 13.21 -9.14 8.07
CA VAL A 161 13.42 -10.55 7.73
C VAL A 161 13.91 -10.61 6.27
N PRO A 162 15.09 -11.21 6.00
CA PRO A 162 15.52 -11.47 4.63
C PRO A 162 14.63 -12.54 3.95
N PRO A 163 14.59 -12.62 2.61
CA PRO A 163 13.99 -13.77 1.96
C PRO A 163 14.86 -15.03 2.19
N GLY A 164 14.28 -16.21 2.03
CA GLY A 164 15.06 -17.45 1.98
C GLY A 164 15.36 -18.12 3.33
N VAL A 165 14.98 -17.50 4.46
CA VAL A 165 15.36 -17.96 5.81
C VAL A 165 14.29 -18.75 6.56
N GLY A 166 13.18 -19.11 5.90
CA GLY A 166 12.17 -20.01 6.47
C GLY A 166 11.31 -19.41 7.61
N MET A 167 11.31 -18.08 7.75
CA MET A 167 10.52 -17.37 8.79
C MET A 167 9.01 -17.34 8.51
N VAL A 168 8.62 -17.35 7.23
CA VAL A 168 7.22 -17.38 6.79
C VAL A 168 7.05 -18.45 5.70
N PRO A 169 5.84 -19.03 5.54
CA PRO A 169 5.60 -20.04 4.50
C PRO A 169 5.93 -19.57 3.08
N SER A 170 5.76 -18.27 2.79
CA SER A 170 6.11 -17.69 1.49
C SER A 170 7.60 -17.55 1.25
N ASN A 171 8.42 -17.68 2.31
CA ASN A 171 9.86 -17.40 2.32
C ASN A 171 10.25 -15.99 1.82
N GLN A 172 9.27 -15.07 1.80
CA GLN A 172 9.45 -13.69 1.35
C GLN A 172 9.79 -12.77 2.53
N GLN A 173 10.61 -11.76 2.26
CA GLN A 173 10.98 -10.75 3.24
C GLN A 173 9.80 -10.01 3.89
N GLU A 174 10.04 -9.48 5.08
CA GLU A 174 9.08 -8.73 5.90
C GLU A 174 9.79 -7.56 6.59
N ASN A 175 9.14 -6.40 6.73
CA ASN A 175 9.62 -5.33 7.60
C ASN A 175 8.55 -5.07 8.66
N CYS A 176 8.97 -4.89 9.91
CA CYS A 176 8.10 -4.46 11.00
C CYS A 176 8.67 -3.18 11.60
N VAL A 177 7.95 -2.07 11.48
CA VAL A 177 8.36 -0.75 11.98
C VAL A 177 7.62 -0.47 13.28
N TYR A 178 8.34 -0.08 14.33
CA TYR A 178 7.75 0.03 15.67
C TYR A 178 6.87 1.27 15.82
N ASP A 179 7.41 2.45 15.49
CA ASP A 179 6.69 3.73 15.56
C ASP A 179 6.03 4.08 14.21
N PRO A 180 4.67 4.10 14.14
CA PRO A 180 3.93 4.54 12.96
C PRO A 180 4.33 5.91 12.40
N LYS A 181 4.86 6.82 13.23
CA LYS A 181 5.25 8.17 12.81
C LYS A 181 6.39 8.17 11.78
N ARG A 182 7.15 7.07 11.70
CA ARG A 182 8.18 6.84 10.68
C ARG A 182 7.62 6.49 9.30
N ILE A 183 6.30 6.31 9.19
CA ILE A 183 5.61 5.88 7.97
C ILE A 183 4.73 7.00 7.43
N LYS A 184 4.99 7.41 6.19
CA LYS A 184 4.19 8.42 5.48
C LYS A 184 3.45 7.79 4.30
N VAL A 185 2.12 7.81 4.36
CA VAL A 185 1.26 7.40 3.24
C VAL A 185 1.45 8.36 2.05
N MET A 186 1.75 7.80 0.89
CA MET A 186 1.87 8.53 -0.37
C MET A 186 0.65 8.37 -1.26
N ALA A 187 0.12 7.14 -1.36
CA ALA A 187 -0.98 6.82 -2.26
C ALA A 187 -1.76 5.59 -1.76
N LEU A 188 -3.04 5.56 -2.12
CA LEU A 188 -3.94 4.43 -1.96
C LEU A 188 -4.22 3.83 -3.33
N LEU A 189 -3.97 2.54 -3.50
CA LEU A 189 -4.06 1.84 -4.78
C LEU A 189 -5.11 0.73 -4.68
N LYS A 190 -6.09 0.72 -5.59
CA LYS A 190 -7.10 -0.35 -5.70
C LYS A 190 -6.48 -1.56 -6.39
N VAL A 191 -6.50 -2.73 -5.76
CA VAL A 191 -5.86 -3.93 -6.31
C VAL A 191 -6.49 -4.36 -7.63
N ALA A 192 -7.82 -4.37 -7.73
CA ALA A 192 -8.53 -4.67 -8.98
C ALA A 192 -8.09 -3.78 -10.16
N ILE A 193 -7.78 -2.50 -9.90
CA ILE A 193 -7.29 -1.58 -10.94
C ILE A 193 -5.81 -1.87 -11.25
N LEU A 194 -4.98 -2.08 -10.24
CA LEU A 194 -3.56 -2.40 -10.43
C LEU A 194 -3.36 -3.62 -11.32
N LYS A 195 -4.12 -4.70 -11.07
CA LYS A 195 -4.05 -5.93 -11.88
C LYS A 195 -4.53 -5.71 -13.31
N LYS A 196 -5.65 -5.00 -13.49
CA LYS A 196 -6.17 -4.65 -14.83
C LYS A 196 -5.15 -3.83 -15.66
N LEU A 197 -4.45 -2.90 -15.03
CA LEU A 197 -3.46 -2.05 -15.70
C LEU A 197 -2.09 -2.71 -15.85
N ASN A 198 -1.78 -3.72 -15.03
CA ASN A 198 -0.53 -4.46 -15.08
C ASN A 198 -0.76 -5.96 -14.82
N PRO A 199 -1.12 -6.72 -15.87
CA PRO A 199 -1.40 -8.15 -15.78
C PRO A 199 -0.22 -8.99 -15.25
N SER A 200 1.02 -8.49 -15.31
CA SER A 200 2.19 -9.17 -14.72
C SER A 200 2.14 -9.29 -13.19
N LEU A 201 1.18 -8.61 -12.54
CA LEU A 201 0.89 -8.75 -11.12
C LEU A 201 -0.05 -9.93 -10.82
N GLU A 202 -0.64 -10.56 -11.83
CA GLU A 202 -1.50 -11.75 -11.69
C GLU A 202 -0.69 -13.05 -11.70
N VAL A 203 0.50 -13.04 -12.28
CA VAL A 203 1.38 -14.23 -12.32
C VAL A 203 1.94 -14.47 -10.92
N GLU A 204 1.54 -15.59 -10.30
CA GLU A 204 2.13 -16.04 -9.05
C GLU A 204 3.58 -16.47 -9.29
N SER A 205 4.49 -15.83 -8.55
CA SER A 205 5.89 -16.27 -8.40
C SER A 205 6.00 -17.42 -7.41
#